data_AF-A0A7Z1D0Z7-F1
#
_entry.id   AF-A0A7Z1D0Z7-F1
#
_cell.length_a   1.000
_cell.length_b   1.000
_cell.length_c   1.000
_cell.angle_alpha   90.00
_cell.angle_beta   90.00
_cell.angle_gamma   90.00
#
_symmetry.space_group_name_H-M   'P 1'
#
loop_
_entity.id
_entity.type
_entity.pdbx_description
1 polymer ?
#
loop_
_entity_poly.entity_id
_entity_poly.type
_entity_poly.pdbx_seq_one_letter_code
_entity_poly.pdbx_strand_id
1 'polypeptide(L)'
;MLGKTGKSLKSIANKVIRWVTDPVDPVTGAYCDERTDFTLGQTLPLSFTRFHSSVLPLHGLTGVGWSDSWSEYAWVREQGNRVDIISQGATLNFAFDGDSDTAVNPYHAQYILRRRDDYLELFDRDALSSRFFYDAFPGMRLRHPVTDDTSDDRLAHSPNDRMYMLGGMSDTASNRITFERDSQYRITGVSHTDGIRLKLTYHASGYLKAIHRTDNGIQTLATYEQDARGRLTEADARLDYHLFYEYDAADRIIRWSDNDQTWSRFTYDEQGRCVNVTGAEGYYNATLDYGDGCTTVTDGKGIHRYYYDPDGNILREAAPDGSTTMYEWDEFHHLLARHSPAGRVEKFEYNAAHGQLSRYTAADGAEWQYRYDERGLLSNITDPAGQTWTQQCDERGLPVSLVSPQGEETRLAYTAQGLLSGIFRQDERRLGIEYDHHNRPETLTDVMGREHHTEYSGHDLPVKMRGPGGQSVRLQWQQHHKLSGLERTGTGAEGFRYDRHGNLLA
;
A
#
# COMPACT_ATOMS: atom_id res chain seq x y z
N MET A 1 -5.71 -1.03 32.60
CA MET A 1 -6.47 -2.22 33.04
C MET A 1 -7.84 -2.19 32.36
N LEU A 2 -7.98 -2.87 31.22
CA LEU A 2 -9.23 -2.92 30.45
C LEU A 2 -10.00 -4.19 30.86
N GLY A 3 -11.16 -3.97 31.47
CA GLY A 3 -12.03 -5.03 31.99
C GLY A 3 -12.83 -5.73 30.89
N LYS A 4 -12.86 -7.06 30.97
CA LYS A 4 -13.76 -7.94 30.20
C LYS A 4 -15.22 -7.60 30.48
N THR A 5 -15.99 -7.24 29.47
CA THR A 5 -17.45 -7.49 29.44
C THR A 5 -17.95 -7.75 28.02
N GLY A 6 -18.88 -8.70 27.92
CA GLY A 6 -19.93 -8.73 26.90
C GLY A 6 -19.60 -9.41 25.58
N LYS A 7 -20.34 -10.47 25.26
CA LYS A 7 -20.44 -11.09 23.94
C LYS A 7 -20.98 -10.07 22.93
N SER A 8 -20.09 -9.30 22.34
CA SER A 8 -20.26 -8.58 21.08
C SER A 8 -19.41 -9.30 20.03
N LEU A 9 -19.83 -9.31 18.77
CA LEU A 9 -18.99 -9.73 17.64
C LEU A 9 -17.64 -9.01 17.78
N LYS A 10 -16.62 -9.73 18.25
CA LYS A 10 -15.32 -9.18 18.56
C LYS A 10 -14.67 -8.76 17.25
N SER A 11 -14.70 -7.45 16.99
CA SER A 11 -13.86 -6.67 16.07
C SER A 11 -13.08 -7.48 15.03
N ILE A 12 -13.78 -8.01 14.04
CA ILE A 12 -13.19 -8.61 12.82
C ILE A 12 -12.60 -7.50 11.91
N ALA A 13 -12.87 -6.22 12.23
CA ALA A 13 -12.49 -5.04 11.46
C ALA A 13 -10.99 -4.67 11.50
N ASN A 14 -10.17 -5.33 12.31
CA ASN A 14 -8.76 -4.96 12.50
C ASN A 14 -7.77 -5.74 11.62
N LYS A 15 -8.22 -6.71 10.79
CA LYS A 15 -7.28 -7.69 10.24
C LYS A 15 -7.48 -8.12 8.80
N VAL A 16 -8.17 -7.32 8.00
CA VAL A 16 -7.99 -7.45 6.57
C VAL A 16 -6.73 -6.67 6.22
N ILE A 17 -5.59 -7.38 6.16
CA ILE A 17 -4.33 -7.06 5.44
C ILE A 17 -3.08 -7.45 6.25
N ARG A 18 -2.35 -8.43 5.71
CA ARG A 18 -0.88 -8.44 5.47
C ARG A 18 -0.41 -9.65 4.64
N TRP A 19 -1.33 -10.52 4.22
CA TRP A 19 -1.08 -11.63 3.31
C TRP A 19 -2.01 -11.56 2.09
N VAL A 20 -1.74 -10.69 1.12
CA VAL A 20 -2.38 -10.87 -0.20
C VAL A 20 -1.53 -11.84 -1.01
N THR A 21 -1.57 -13.10 -0.61
CA THR A 21 -1.21 -14.26 -1.44
C THR A 21 -2.38 -15.21 -1.35
N ASP A 22 -3.12 -15.33 -2.46
CA ASP A 22 -4.45 -15.95 -2.62
C ASP A 22 -5.61 -15.03 -2.15
N PRO A 23 -6.65 -14.72 -2.97
CA PRO A 23 -7.48 -13.55 -2.70
C PRO A 23 -8.56 -13.80 -1.64
N VAL A 24 -8.56 -14.96 -0.99
CA VAL A 24 -9.45 -15.27 0.13
C VAL A 24 -8.62 -15.43 1.39
N ASP A 25 -8.86 -14.56 2.37
CA ASP A 25 -8.24 -14.66 3.68
C ASP A 25 -8.76 -15.92 4.40
N PRO A 26 -7.90 -16.91 4.75
CA PRO A 26 -8.34 -18.14 5.39
C PRO A 26 -8.87 -17.94 6.82
N VAL A 27 -8.57 -16.82 7.49
CA VAL A 27 -9.01 -16.55 8.86
C VAL A 27 -10.41 -15.94 8.86
N THR A 28 -10.62 -14.91 8.04
CA THR A 28 -11.90 -14.18 7.99
C THR A 28 -12.87 -14.77 6.96
N GLY A 29 -12.35 -15.48 5.96
CA GLY A 29 -13.07 -15.91 4.78
C GLY A 29 -13.38 -14.78 3.80
N ALA A 30 -12.84 -13.58 4.02
CA ALA A 30 -13.07 -12.44 3.17
C ALA A 30 -12.41 -12.66 1.80
N TYR A 31 -13.20 -12.56 0.73
CA TYR A 31 -12.62 -12.29 -0.58
C TYR A 31 -12.17 -10.83 -0.63
N CYS A 32 -10.89 -10.61 -0.89
CA CYS A 32 -10.29 -9.29 -0.98
C CYS A 32 -9.73 -9.05 -2.38
N ASP A 33 -9.96 -7.86 -2.92
CA ASP A 33 -9.38 -7.42 -4.19
C ASP A 33 -8.72 -6.06 -4.00
N GLU A 34 -7.39 -6.02 -4.13
CA GLU A 34 -6.61 -4.79 -4.09
C GLU A 34 -5.99 -4.55 -5.47
N ARG A 35 -6.23 -3.36 -6.03
CA ARG A 35 -5.70 -2.98 -7.35
C ARG A 35 -5.17 -1.56 -7.32
N THR A 36 -3.96 -1.38 -7.83
CA THR A 36 -3.40 -0.05 -8.09
C THR A 36 -3.67 0.30 -9.55
N ASP A 37 -4.52 1.31 -9.78
CA ASP A 37 -4.97 1.67 -11.13
C ASP A 37 -3.92 2.50 -11.88
N PHE A 38 -3.11 3.25 -11.14
CA PHE A 38 -1.88 3.85 -11.64
C PHE A 38 -0.96 4.23 -10.48
N THR A 39 0.33 4.31 -10.78
CA THR A 39 1.34 4.97 -9.95
C THR A 39 2.13 5.91 -10.84
N LEU A 40 2.23 7.17 -10.44
CA LEU A 40 3.15 8.12 -11.06
C LEU A 40 4.37 8.29 -10.12
N GLY A 41 5.57 8.03 -10.64
CA GLY A 41 6.83 7.91 -9.88
C GLY A 41 7.46 9.23 -9.46
N GLN A 42 6.67 10.15 -8.91
CA GLN A 42 7.14 11.42 -8.36
C GLN A 42 7.92 11.24 -7.05
N THR A 43 8.54 12.31 -6.56
CA THR A 43 9.32 12.33 -5.30
C THR A 43 8.57 11.72 -4.12
N LEU A 44 7.26 12.02 -4.01
CA LEU A 44 6.31 11.23 -3.24
C LEU A 44 5.39 10.49 -4.24
N PRO A 45 5.43 9.15 -4.32
CA PRO A 45 4.65 8.41 -5.30
C PRO A 45 3.16 8.76 -5.25
N LEU A 46 2.59 9.16 -6.39
CA LEU A 46 1.18 9.49 -6.53
C LEU A 46 0.44 8.29 -7.13
N SER A 47 -0.24 7.54 -6.27
CA SER A 47 -0.96 6.31 -6.64
C SER A 47 -2.43 6.37 -6.26
N PHE A 48 -3.27 5.76 -7.10
CA PHE A 48 -4.67 5.48 -6.78
C PHE A 48 -4.86 3.96 -6.69
N THR A 49 -5.16 3.49 -5.48
CA THR A 49 -5.35 2.07 -5.18
C THR A 49 -6.78 1.88 -4.67
N ARG A 50 -7.44 0.84 -5.17
CA ARG A 50 -8.80 0.45 -4.76
C ARG A 50 -8.73 -0.85 -3.99
N PHE A 51 -9.59 -0.98 -3.00
CA PHE A 51 -9.69 -2.17 -2.15
C PHE A 51 -11.15 -2.61 -2.01
N HIS A 52 -11.43 -3.89 -2.24
CA HIS A 52 -12.73 -4.52 -1.98
C HIS A 52 -12.57 -5.61 -0.92
N SER A 53 -13.62 -5.81 -0.12
CA SER A 53 -13.75 -6.95 0.80
C SER A 53 -15.19 -7.45 0.81
N SER A 54 -15.39 -8.77 0.77
CA SER A 54 -16.73 -9.37 0.85
C SER A 54 -17.38 -9.28 2.23
N VAL A 55 -16.66 -8.84 3.26
CA VAL A 55 -17.13 -8.81 4.66
C VAL A 55 -17.00 -7.44 5.32
N LEU A 56 -16.21 -6.50 4.77
CA LEU A 56 -16.06 -5.17 5.33
C LEU A 56 -17.04 -4.17 4.70
N PRO A 57 -17.61 -3.25 5.50
CA PRO A 57 -18.36 -2.12 4.99
C PRO A 57 -17.39 -1.05 4.47
N LEU A 58 -17.14 -1.04 3.16
CA LEU A 58 -16.17 -0.15 2.54
C LEU A 58 -16.83 1.06 1.90
N HIS A 59 -16.14 2.21 1.99
CA HIS A 59 -16.55 3.46 1.37
C HIS A 59 -15.40 4.06 0.55
N GLY A 60 -15.72 4.47 -0.67
CA GLY A 60 -14.76 5.03 -1.61
C GLY A 60 -15.44 5.68 -2.81
N LEU A 61 -14.61 6.26 -3.67
CA LEU A 61 -15.01 7.01 -4.87
C LEU A 61 -15.57 6.13 -5.97
N THR A 62 -15.20 4.84 -6.02
CA THR A 62 -15.41 3.99 -7.20
C THR A 62 -16.69 3.16 -7.18
N GLY A 63 -17.31 2.97 -6.02
CA GLY A 63 -18.58 2.25 -5.93
C GLY A 63 -18.87 1.68 -4.55
N VAL A 64 -20.06 1.08 -4.41
CA VAL A 64 -20.44 0.27 -3.25
C VAL A 64 -19.49 -0.91 -3.09
N GLY A 65 -19.09 -1.21 -1.85
CA GLY A 65 -18.19 -2.33 -1.54
C GLY A 65 -16.71 -2.07 -1.85
N TRP A 66 -16.36 -0.84 -2.24
CA TRP A 66 -14.98 -0.43 -2.52
C TRP A 66 -14.55 0.72 -1.61
N SER A 67 -13.29 0.67 -1.14
CA SER A 67 -12.56 1.82 -0.64
C SER A 67 -11.39 2.15 -1.55
N ASP A 68 -10.75 3.30 -1.33
CA ASP A 68 -9.57 3.72 -2.08
C ASP A 68 -8.60 4.56 -1.26
N SER A 69 -7.38 4.75 -1.78
CA SER A 69 -6.27 5.38 -1.08
C SER A 69 -6.49 6.87 -0.81
N TRP A 70 -7.51 7.48 -1.41
CA TRP A 70 -7.81 8.91 -1.27
C TRP A 70 -9.08 9.17 -0.43
N SER A 71 -9.80 8.11 -0.05
CA SER A 71 -11.06 8.18 0.70
C SER A 71 -10.90 7.90 2.19
N GLU A 72 -9.68 8.02 2.73
CA GLU A 72 -9.44 7.81 4.15
C GLU A 72 -10.04 8.90 5.02
N TYR A 73 -10.43 8.51 6.23
CA TYR A 73 -11.01 9.39 7.22
C TYR A 73 -10.70 8.92 8.64
N ALA A 74 -10.87 9.82 9.60
CA ALA A 74 -10.70 9.54 11.01
C ALA A 74 -11.94 9.94 11.80
N TRP A 75 -12.28 9.14 12.80
CA TRP A 75 -13.29 9.48 13.80
C TRP A 75 -12.64 9.89 15.09
N VAL A 76 -12.86 11.13 15.50
CA VAL A 76 -12.44 11.68 16.79
C VAL A 76 -13.60 11.56 17.77
N ARG A 77 -13.40 10.80 18.84
CA ARG A 77 -14.43 10.38 19.79
C ARG A 77 -14.02 10.68 21.22
N GLU A 78 -14.96 10.54 22.15
CA GLU A 78 -14.71 10.66 23.59
C GLU A 78 -14.01 11.98 23.94
N GLN A 79 -14.53 13.09 23.41
CA GLN A 79 -13.94 14.44 23.58
C GLN A 79 -12.50 14.56 23.05
N GLY A 80 -12.11 13.73 22.10
CA GLY A 80 -10.80 13.74 21.46
C GLY A 80 -9.77 12.77 22.05
N ASN A 81 -10.16 11.95 23.02
CA ASN A 81 -9.26 10.98 23.65
C ASN A 81 -9.06 9.71 22.82
N ARG A 82 -9.99 9.42 21.90
CA ARG A 82 -9.90 8.28 21.00
C ARG A 82 -10.01 8.73 19.55
N VAL A 83 -9.13 8.19 18.70
CA VAL A 83 -9.15 8.40 17.26
C VAL A 83 -9.08 7.07 16.54
N ASP A 84 -10.07 6.79 15.71
CA ASP A 84 -10.09 5.61 14.85
C ASP A 84 -9.89 6.08 13.39
N ILE A 85 -8.75 5.74 12.79
CA ILE A 85 -8.45 6.06 11.38
C ILE A 85 -8.86 4.87 10.51
N ILE A 86 -9.77 5.11 9.58
CA ILE A 86 -10.19 4.14 8.59
C ILE A 86 -9.35 4.35 7.32
N SER A 87 -8.51 3.36 7.05
CA SER A 87 -7.68 3.27 5.86
C SER A 87 -8.16 2.09 4.99
N GLN A 88 -7.52 1.85 3.85
CA GLN A 88 -7.87 0.76 2.94
C GLN A 88 -7.83 -0.59 3.68
N GLY A 89 -8.99 -1.19 3.92
CA GLY A 89 -9.12 -2.51 4.55
C GLY A 89 -8.81 -2.57 6.06
N ALA A 90 -8.34 -1.47 6.67
CA ALA A 90 -7.85 -1.48 8.05
C ALA A 90 -8.41 -0.33 8.90
N THR A 91 -8.55 -0.59 10.20
CA THR A 91 -8.87 0.41 11.22
C THR A 91 -7.69 0.57 12.17
N LEU A 92 -7.09 1.76 12.21
CA LEU A 92 -6.02 2.10 13.15
C LEU A 92 -6.63 2.82 14.35
N ASN A 93 -6.53 2.22 15.53
CA ASN A 93 -7.10 2.75 16.77
C ASN A 93 -6.00 3.44 17.59
N PHE A 94 -6.25 4.68 18.02
CA PHE A 94 -5.35 5.47 18.84
C PHE A 94 -6.07 5.97 20.08
N ALA A 95 -5.39 5.93 21.23
CA ALA A 95 -5.83 6.53 22.48
C ALA A 95 -4.78 7.54 22.94
N PHE A 96 -5.23 8.74 23.30
CA PHE A 96 -4.37 9.77 23.87
C PHE A 96 -4.35 9.66 25.40
N ASP A 97 -3.15 9.67 25.97
CA ASP A 97 -2.95 9.62 27.41
C ASP A 97 -2.93 11.03 28.00
N GLY A 98 -3.98 11.39 28.75
CA GLY A 98 -4.10 12.67 29.43
C GLY A 98 -4.05 13.85 28.43
N ASP A 99 -3.11 14.76 28.66
CA ASP A 99 -2.94 15.97 27.83
C ASP A 99 -1.95 15.77 26.66
N SER A 100 -1.48 14.53 26.41
CA SER A 100 -0.58 14.25 25.29
C SER A 100 -1.22 14.64 23.95
N ASP A 101 -0.43 15.26 23.08
CA ASP A 101 -0.80 15.54 21.70
C ASP A 101 -0.36 14.41 20.74
N THR A 102 0.23 13.34 21.26
CA THR A 102 0.82 12.25 20.48
C THR A 102 0.37 10.89 21.03
N ALA A 103 0.03 9.98 20.12
CA ALA A 103 -0.36 8.60 20.41
C ALA A 103 0.32 7.64 19.43
N VAL A 104 0.59 6.41 19.87
CA VAL A 104 1.13 5.32 19.03
C VAL A 104 0.12 4.18 19.01
N ASN A 105 -0.06 3.54 17.87
CA ASN A 105 -0.91 2.35 17.79
C ASN A 105 -0.09 1.13 18.25
N PRO A 106 -0.46 0.43 19.34
CA PRO A 106 0.33 -0.68 19.84
C PRO A 106 0.39 -1.89 18.89
N TYR A 107 -0.62 -2.05 18.01
CA TYR A 107 -0.68 -3.10 16.98
C TYR A 107 0.01 -2.70 15.67
N HIS A 108 0.28 -1.41 15.50
CA HIS A 108 0.93 -0.84 14.33
C HIS A 108 1.88 0.28 14.77
N ALA A 109 2.92 -0.10 15.51
CA ALA A 109 3.78 0.84 16.21
C ALA A 109 4.59 1.76 15.29
N GLN A 110 4.63 1.46 13.98
CA GLN A 110 5.19 2.37 12.98
C GLN A 110 4.37 3.66 12.85
N TYR A 111 3.05 3.60 13.12
CA TYR A 111 2.17 4.75 13.02
C TYR A 111 2.13 5.56 14.31
N ILE A 112 2.40 6.85 14.17
CA ILE A 112 2.34 7.85 15.23
C ILE A 112 1.26 8.86 14.84
N LEU A 113 0.23 8.98 15.65
CA LEU A 113 -0.80 9.98 15.48
C LEU A 113 -0.47 11.21 16.32
N ARG A 114 -0.45 12.39 15.70
CA ARG A 114 -0.30 13.67 16.40
C ARG A 114 -1.53 14.53 16.19
N ARG A 115 -2.02 15.12 17.27
CA ARG A 115 -3.10 16.09 17.26
C ARG A 115 -2.51 17.50 17.14
N ARG A 116 -3.03 18.26 16.18
CA ARG A 116 -2.75 19.68 15.99
C ARG A 116 -4.07 20.45 16.10
N ASP A 117 -3.99 21.76 16.21
CA ASP A 117 -5.18 22.60 16.43
C ASP A 117 -6.23 22.43 15.31
N ASP A 118 -5.76 22.31 14.05
CA ASP A 118 -6.64 22.28 12.88
C ASP A 118 -6.68 20.92 12.14
N TYR A 119 -5.84 19.96 12.53
CA TYR A 119 -5.71 18.68 11.82
C TYR A 119 -5.11 17.56 12.68
N LEU A 120 -5.28 16.33 12.20
CA LEU A 120 -4.55 15.15 12.70
C LEU A 120 -3.44 14.80 11.71
N GLU A 121 -2.25 14.51 12.22
CA GLU A 121 -1.12 14.01 11.45
C GLU A 121 -0.90 12.53 11.79
N LEU A 122 -1.10 11.64 10.83
CA LEU A 122 -0.69 10.25 10.93
C LEU A 122 0.67 10.08 10.25
N PHE A 123 1.73 10.00 11.04
CA PHE A 123 3.09 9.78 10.56
C PHE A 123 3.42 8.28 10.54
N ASP A 124 3.91 7.79 9.40
CA ASP A 124 4.49 6.46 9.22
C ASP A 124 6.01 6.57 9.23
N ARG A 125 6.64 6.01 10.28
CA ARG A 125 8.11 6.05 10.42
C ARG A 125 8.84 5.18 9.41
N ASP A 126 8.21 4.14 8.88
CA ASP A 126 8.84 3.21 7.94
C ASP A 126 8.87 3.85 6.55
N ALA A 127 7.78 4.53 6.18
CA ALA A 127 7.67 5.25 4.92
C ALA A 127 8.21 6.70 4.98
N LEU A 128 8.54 7.21 6.17
CA LEU A 128 8.91 8.61 6.41
C LEU A 128 7.91 9.61 5.79
N SER A 129 6.61 9.32 5.95
CA SER A 129 5.54 10.12 5.37
C SER A 129 4.38 10.35 6.33
N SER A 130 3.68 11.45 6.13
CA SER A 130 2.54 11.89 6.92
C SER A 130 1.28 11.96 6.05
N ARG A 131 0.17 11.51 6.61
CA ARG A 131 -1.19 11.79 6.13
C ARG A 131 -1.84 12.83 7.03
N PHE A 132 -2.48 13.83 6.43
CA PHE A 132 -3.11 14.93 7.15
C PHE A 132 -4.62 14.85 7.03
N PHE A 133 -5.32 14.80 8.16
CA PHE A 133 -6.77 14.74 8.21
C PHE A 133 -7.33 16.03 8.78
N TYR A 134 -8.29 16.64 8.10
CA TYR A 134 -8.90 17.94 8.48
C TYR A 134 -10.37 17.76 8.85
N ASP A 135 -10.84 18.57 9.80
CA ASP A 135 -12.22 18.52 10.31
C ASP A 135 -13.22 18.68 9.16
N ALA A 136 -14.15 17.73 9.04
CA ALA A 136 -15.30 17.87 8.15
C ALA A 136 -16.32 18.83 8.78
N PHE A 137 -17.22 19.42 7.98
CA PHE A 137 -18.25 20.28 8.56
C PHE A 137 -19.10 19.51 9.59
N PRO A 138 -19.58 20.18 10.66
CA PRO A 138 -20.45 19.55 11.65
C PRO A 138 -21.68 18.90 10.99
N GLY A 139 -21.83 17.58 11.19
CA GLY A 139 -22.95 16.81 10.64
C GLY A 139 -22.67 16.14 9.29
N MET A 140 -21.46 16.23 8.73
CA MET A 140 -21.05 15.39 7.60
C MET A 140 -21.24 13.91 7.95
N ARG A 141 -21.86 13.17 7.04
CA ARG A 141 -22.01 11.71 7.14
C ARG A 141 -21.51 11.09 5.85
N LEU A 142 -20.77 10.00 5.96
CA LEU A 142 -20.50 9.14 4.82
C LEU A 142 -21.83 8.53 4.39
N ARG A 143 -22.17 8.67 3.10
CA ARG A 143 -23.38 8.10 2.51
C ARG A 143 -23.02 7.54 1.16
N HIS A 144 -23.58 6.38 0.82
CA HIS A 144 -23.55 5.93 -0.56
C HIS A 144 -24.48 6.83 -1.41
N PRO A 145 -23.95 7.50 -2.46
CA PRO A 145 -24.70 8.51 -3.22
C PRO A 145 -26.00 8.00 -3.88
N VAL A 146 -26.10 6.70 -4.15
CA VAL A 146 -27.22 6.10 -4.89
C VAL A 146 -28.22 5.39 -3.99
N THR A 147 -27.76 4.64 -2.98
CA THR A 147 -28.66 3.88 -2.11
C THR A 147 -29.23 4.71 -0.97
N ASP A 148 -28.68 5.91 -0.71
CA ASP A 148 -28.99 6.78 0.45
C ASP A 148 -29.15 5.95 1.73
N ASP A 149 -28.31 4.90 1.84
CA ASP A 149 -28.42 3.91 2.90
C ASP A 149 -28.10 4.58 4.24
N THR A 150 -29.14 5.07 4.89
CA THR A 150 -29.09 5.58 6.26
C THR A 150 -29.16 4.45 7.28
N SER A 151 -29.40 3.21 6.84
CA SER A 151 -29.45 2.02 7.70
C SER A 151 -28.08 1.39 7.90
N ASP A 152 -27.05 1.86 7.18
CA ASP A 152 -25.65 1.66 7.55
C ASP A 152 -25.31 2.53 8.78
N ASP A 153 -25.93 2.18 9.92
CA ASP A 153 -25.54 2.61 11.26
C ASP A 153 -24.05 2.32 11.56
N ARG A 154 -23.35 1.61 10.66
CA ARG A 154 -21.92 1.30 10.74
C ARG A 154 -21.00 2.52 10.59
N LEU A 155 -21.50 3.62 10.04
CA LEU A 155 -20.79 4.90 9.91
C LEU A 155 -21.45 6.03 10.72
N ALA A 156 -22.59 5.74 11.37
CA ALA A 156 -23.33 6.69 12.19
C ALA A 156 -22.72 6.73 13.60
N HIS A 157 -21.87 7.73 13.81
CA HIS A 157 -21.27 8.00 15.10
C HIS A 157 -22.15 8.95 15.94
N SER A 158 -21.86 9.01 17.25
CA SER A 158 -22.58 9.86 18.18
C SER A 158 -22.64 11.31 17.66
N PRO A 159 -23.68 12.10 17.94
CA PRO A 159 -23.70 13.52 17.59
C PRO A 159 -22.49 14.33 18.08
N ASN A 160 -21.73 13.79 19.05
CA ASN A 160 -20.52 14.40 19.60
C ASN A 160 -19.22 13.96 18.92
N ASP A 161 -19.28 12.95 18.05
CA ASP A 161 -18.11 12.46 17.32
C ASP A 161 -17.84 13.38 16.13
N ARG A 162 -16.56 13.64 15.85
CA ARG A 162 -16.12 14.46 14.71
C ARG A 162 -15.44 13.60 13.67
N MET A 163 -15.75 13.86 12.41
CA MET A 163 -15.11 13.20 11.29
C MET A 163 -14.04 14.10 10.70
N TYR A 164 -12.85 13.55 10.45
CA TYR A 164 -11.77 14.23 9.76
C TYR A 164 -11.48 13.50 8.45
N MET A 165 -11.32 14.23 7.34
CA MET A 165 -11.08 13.65 6.02
C MET A 165 -9.63 13.87 5.60
N LEU A 166 -9.04 12.92 4.87
CA LEU A 166 -7.69 13.05 4.32
C LEU A 166 -7.56 14.27 3.40
N GLY A 167 -6.84 15.31 3.80
CA GLY A 167 -6.64 16.53 3.02
C GLY A 167 -5.36 16.55 2.18
N GLY A 168 -4.37 15.74 2.56
CA GLY A 168 -3.13 15.63 1.80
C GLY A 168 -2.14 14.69 2.46
N MET A 169 -1.00 14.55 1.81
CA MET A 169 0.10 13.69 2.23
C MET A 169 1.42 14.43 2.01
N SER A 170 2.43 14.17 2.84
CA SER A 170 3.79 14.63 2.58
C SER A 170 4.83 13.64 3.04
N ASP A 171 6.04 13.73 2.52
CA ASP A 171 7.21 13.09 3.13
C ASP A 171 7.97 14.07 4.05
N THR A 172 9.02 13.57 4.67
CA THR A 172 9.94 14.37 5.50
C THR A 172 10.81 15.34 4.70
N ALA A 173 10.89 15.20 3.38
CA ALA A 173 11.54 16.15 2.47
C ALA A 173 10.57 17.27 2.00
N SER A 174 9.35 17.31 2.56
CA SER A 174 8.30 18.28 2.24
C SER A 174 7.73 18.18 0.83
N ASN A 175 7.95 17.06 0.13
CA ASN A 175 7.19 16.76 -1.08
C ASN A 175 5.73 16.47 -0.67
N ARG A 176 4.75 16.95 -1.45
CA ARG A 176 3.35 16.97 -1.01
C ARG A 176 2.37 16.60 -2.11
N ILE A 177 1.40 15.76 -1.72
CA ILE A 177 0.14 15.54 -2.43
C ILE A 177 -0.96 16.34 -1.72
N THR A 178 -1.72 17.13 -2.46
CA THR A 178 -2.85 17.91 -1.93
C THR A 178 -4.14 17.53 -2.64
N PHE A 179 -5.22 17.34 -1.88
CA PHE A 179 -6.55 17.05 -2.42
C PHE A 179 -7.42 18.30 -2.43
N GLU A 180 -7.92 18.66 -3.60
CA GLU A 180 -8.89 19.74 -3.80
C GLU A 180 -10.29 19.16 -3.79
N ARG A 181 -11.21 19.76 -3.01
CA ARG A 181 -12.58 19.29 -2.87
C ARG A 181 -13.61 20.33 -3.27
N ASP A 182 -14.74 19.88 -3.78
CA ASP A 182 -15.92 20.74 -3.99
C ASP A 182 -16.72 20.94 -2.68
N SER A 183 -17.82 21.71 -2.77
CA SER A 183 -18.72 21.97 -1.64
C SER A 183 -19.43 20.71 -1.10
N GLN A 184 -19.38 19.60 -1.83
CA GLN A 184 -19.90 18.29 -1.44
C GLN A 184 -18.78 17.37 -0.94
N TYR A 185 -17.56 17.89 -0.72
CA TYR A 185 -16.38 17.18 -0.25
C TYR A 185 -15.88 16.07 -1.20
N ARG A 186 -16.30 16.10 -2.46
CA ARG A 186 -15.75 15.21 -3.49
C ARG A 186 -14.41 15.75 -3.94
N ILE A 187 -13.43 14.87 -4.10
CA ILE A 187 -12.10 15.25 -4.60
C ILE A 187 -12.23 15.62 -6.07
N THR A 188 -12.08 16.89 -6.43
CA THR A 188 -12.14 17.34 -7.83
C THR A 188 -10.76 17.48 -8.46
N GLY A 189 -9.72 17.61 -7.64
CA GLY A 189 -8.36 17.78 -8.09
C GLY A 189 -7.35 17.16 -7.13
N VAL A 190 -6.21 16.73 -7.67
CA VAL A 190 -5.05 16.29 -6.89
C VAL A 190 -3.83 16.98 -7.45
N SER A 191 -2.98 17.52 -6.59
CA SER A 191 -1.73 18.15 -7.03
C SER A 191 -0.52 17.65 -6.29
N HIS A 192 0.59 17.57 -7.02
CA HIS A 192 1.89 17.18 -6.50
C HIS A 192 2.88 18.36 -6.53
N THR A 193 3.83 18.41 -5.59
CA THR A 193 4.90 19.44 -5.56
C THR A 193 5.82 19.39 -6.78
N ASP A 194 5.95 18.23 -7.41
CA ASP A 194 6.66 18.04 -8.70
C ASP A 194 5.89 18.62 -9.91
N GLY A 195 4.74 19.27 -9.69
CA GLY A 195 3.97 19.95 -10.73
C GLY A 195 2.83 19.14 -11.33
N ILE A 196 2.67 17.86 -10.96
CA ILE A 196 1.58 17.00 -11.45
C ILE A 196 0.22 17.55 -11.03
N ARG A 197 -0.74 17.55 -11.96
CA ARG A 197 -2.11 17.99 -11.73
C ARG A 197 -3.08 16.95 -12.25
N LEU A 198 -3.85 16.34 -11.35
CA LEU A 198 -4.93 15.44 -11.69
C LEU A 198 -6.27 16.13 -11.52
N LYS A 199 -7.21 15.82 -12.41
CA LYS A 199 -8.61 16.23 -12.34
C LYS A 199 -9.49 14.99 -12.30
N LEU A 200 -10.40 14.95 -11.33
CA LEU A 200 -11.39 13.90 -11.19
C LEU A 200 -12.71 14.38 -11.77
N THR A 201 -13.39 13.50 -12.49
CA THR A 201 -14.74 13.73 -13.00
C THR A 201 -15.68 12.67 -12.46
N TYR A 202 -16.94 13.05 -12.26
CA TYR A 202 -17.94 12.21 -11.60
C TYR A 202 -19.13 12.01 -12.52
N HIS A 203 -19.76 10.85 -12.39
CA HIS A 203 -21.09 10.62 -12.95
C HIS A 203 -22.14 11.43 -12.18
N ALA A 204 -23.33 11.57 -12.76
CA ALA A 204 -24.45 12.24 -12.08
C ALA A 204 -24.86 11.52 -10.78
N SER A 205 -24.59 10.21 -10.69
CA SER A 205 -24.76 9.40 -9.48
C SER A 205 -23.83 9.82 -8.33
N GLY A 206 -22.76 10.57 -8.60
CA GLY A 206 -21.78 10.99 -7.59
C GLY A 206 -20.55 10.09 -7.46
N TYR A 207 -20.52 8.94 -8.15
CA TYR A 207 -19.34 8.07 -8.23
C TYR A 207 -18.33 8.55 -9.27
N LEU A 208 -17.06 8.20 -9.05
CA LEU A 208 -15.94 8.56 -9.90
C LEU A 208 -16.12 7.97 -11.29
N LYS A 209 -15.96 8.82 -12.31
CA LYS A 209 -16.02 8.46 -13.71
C LYS A 209 -14.64 8.32 -14.32
N ALA A 210 -13.76 9.28 -14.07
CA ALA A 210 -12.42 9.29 -14.64
C ALA A 210 -11.44 10.12 -13.84
N ILE A 211 -10.17 9.70 -13.89
CA ILE A 211 -9.01 10.44 -13.40
C ILE A 211 -8.18 10.87 -14.61
N HIS A 212 -7.97 12.18 -14.77
CA HIS A 212 -7.17 12.74 -15.85
C HIS A 212 -5.93 13.44 -15.30
N ARG A 213 -4.77 13.18 -15.88
CA ARG A 213 -3.59 14.03 -15.75
C ARG A 213 -3.73 15.24 -16.67
N THR A 214 -3.37 16.42 -16.19
CA THR A 214 -3.65 17.72 -16.85
C THR A 214 -2.48 18.69 -16.84
N ASP A 215 -1.36 18.37 -16.17
CA ASP A 215 -0.15 19.21 -16.12
C ASP A 215 0.55 19.36 -17.48
N ASN A 216 0.38 18.40 -18.39
CA ASN A 216 1.02 18.41 -19.70
C ASN A 216 0.07 17.92 -20.81
N GLY A 217 -1.04 18.63 -20.96
CA GLY A 217 -2.18 18.17 -21.77
C GLY A 217 -3.05 17.17 -21.01
N ILE A 218 -4.14 16.75 -21.64
CA ILE A 218 -5.11 15.84 -21.01
C ILE A 218 -4.75 14.40 -21.36
N GLN A 219 -4.41 13.62 -20.34
CA GLN A 219 -4.24 12.17 -20.41
C GLN A 219 -5.18 11.50 -19.43
N THR A 220 -6.04 10.59 -19.90
CA THR A 220 -6.87 9.77 -19.01
C THR A 220 -6.02 8.66 -18.41
N LEU A 221 -5.96 8.59 -17.08
CA LEU A 221 -5.22 7.56 -16.35
C LEU A 221 -6.10 6.36 -16.03
N ALA A 222 -7.35 6.62 -15.62
CA ALA A 222 -8.32 5.58 -15.32
C ALA A 222 -9.76 6.03 -15.60
N THR A 223 -10.63 5.08 -15.98
CA THR A 223 -12.08 5.29 -16.11
C THR A 223 -12.87 4.20 -15.40
N TYR A 224 -14.05 4.55 -14.90
CA TYR A 224 -14.91 3.67 -14.11
C TYR A 224 -16.38 3.82 -14.50
N GLU A 225 -17.09 2.69 -14.52
CA GLU A 225 -18.53 2.65 -14.69
C GLU A 225 -19.18 1.90 -13.53
N GLN A 226 -20.34 2.40 -13.10
CA GLN A 226 -21.15 1.79 -12.05
C GLN A 226 -22.54 1.45 -12.57
N ASP A 227 -23.15 0.42 -11.99
CA ASP A 227 -24.55 0.10 -12.25
C ASP A 227 -25.52 1.04 -11.51
N ALA A 228 -26.82 0.80 -11.69
CA ALA A 228 -27.88 1.60 -11.06
C ALA A 228 -27.94 1.50 -9.52
N ARG A 229 -27.19 0.58 -8.90
CA ARG A 229 -27.01 0.48 -7.44
C ARG A 229 -25.71 1.13 -6.98
N GLY A 230 -24.88 1.63 -7.91
CA GLY A 230 -23.59 2.21 -7.59
C GLY A 230 -22.46 1.20 -7.45
N ARG A 231 -22.64 -0.04 -7.89
CA ARG A 231 -21.57 -1.05 -7.86
C ARG A 231 -20.67 -0.89 -9.07
N LEU A 232 -19.36 -0.96 -8.88
CA LEU A 232 -18.38 -0.80 -9.94
C LEU A 232 -18.42 -1.97 -10.92
N THR A 233 -18.92 -1.76 -12.13
CA THR A 233 -19.02 -2.82 -13.15
C THR A 233 -17.83 -2.88 -14.09
N GLU A 234 -17.10 -1.76 -14.23
CA GLU A 234 -15.96 -1.65 -15.14
C GLU A 234 -14.90 -0.71 -14.56
N ALA A 235 -13.64 -1.14 -14.61
CA ALA A 235 -12.47 -0.31 -14.29
C ALA A 235 -11.40 -0.48 -15.37
N ASP A 236 -11.09 0.61 -16.05
CA ASP A 236 -10.08 0.68 -17.11
C ASP A 236 -8.92 1.55 -16.61
N ALA A 237 -7.89 0.88 -16.07
CA ALA A 237 -6.61 1.45 -15.69
C ALA A 237 -5.74 1.57 -16.95
N ARG A 238 -5.79 2.71 -17.63
CA ARG A 238 -5.26 2.93 -19.00
C ARG A 238 -3.78 2.64 -19.18
N LEU A 239 -3.04 2.52 -18.08
CA LEU A 239 -1.61 2.22 -18.07
C LEU A 239 -1.29 0.75 -17.84
N ASP A 240 -2.25 -0.06 -17.38
CA ASP A 240 -1.98 -1.42 -16.89
C ASP A 240 -3.03 -2.44 -17.36
N TYR A 241 -4.30 -2.27 -16.99
CA TYR A 241 -5.33 -3.29 -17.15
C TYR A 241 -6.74 -2.74 -17.43
N HIS A 242 -7.66 -3.62 -17.85
CA HIS A 242 -9.09 -3.31 -17.97
C HIS A 242 -9.93 -4.49 -17.47
N LEU A 243 -10.79 -4.25 -16.47
CA LEU A 243 -11.53 -5.27 -15.74
C LEU A 243 -13.03 -4.98 -15.68
N PHE A 244 -13.80 -6.07 -15.58
CA PHE A 244 -15.24 -6.09 -15.38
C PHE A 244 -15.58 -6.87 -14.13
N TYR A 245 -16.67 -6.48 -13.47
CA TYR A 245 -17.11 -7.08 -12.21
C TYR A 245 -18.60 -7.44 -12.23
N GLU A 246 -18.93 -8.61 -11.69
CA GLU A 246 -20.30 -9.05 -11.41
C GLU A 246 -20.50 -9.18 -9.89
N TYR A 247 -21.71 -8.92 -9.41
CA TYR A 247 -22.04 -8.90 -7.98
C TYR A 247 -23.28 -9.73 -7.66
N ASP A 248 -23.34 -10.26 -6.45
CA ASP A 248 -24.58 -10.79 -5.88
C ASP A 248 -25.50 -9.69 -5.33
N ALA A 249 -26.61 -10.10 -4.70
CA ALA A 249 -27.60 -9.18 -4.15
C ALA A 249 -27.14 -8.46 -2.86
N ALA A 250 -26.06 -8.92 -2.23
CA ALA A 250 -25.42 -8.30 -1.06
C ALA A 250 -24.19 -7.47 -1.44
N ASP A 251 -24.08 -7.12 -2.73
CA ASP A 251 -23.05 -6.26 -3.30
C ASP A 251 -21.62 -6.82 -3.16
N ARG A 252 -21.49 -8.14 -3.03
CA ARG A 252 -20.19 -8.86 -3.03
C ARG A 252 -19.82 -9.27 -4.46
N ILE A 253 -18.55 -9.11 -4.83
CA ILE A 253 -18.04 -9.54 -6.14
C ILE A 253 -18.19 -11.06 -6.30
N ILE A 254 -19.04 -11.51 -7.21
CA ILE A 254 -19.12 -12.93 -7.58
C ILE A 254 -18.25 -13.28 -8.78
N ARG A 255 -17.79 -12.28 -9.55
CA ARG A 255 -16.83 -12.50 -10.63
C ARG A 255 -16.07 -11.23 -10.93
N TRP A 256 -14.79 -11.38 -11.26
CA TRP A 256 -14.09 -10.40 -12.09
C TRP A 256 -13.58 -11.08 -13.36
N SER A 257 -13.43 -10.31 -14.43
CA SER A 257 -12.81 -10.75 -15.68
C SER A 257 -12.05 -9.60 -16.33
N ASP A 258 -11.03 -9.92 -17.14
CA ASP A 258 -10.37 -8.96 -18.02
C ASP A 258 -11.03 -8.94 -19.42
N ASN A 259 -10.48 -8.13 -20.34
CA ASN A 259 -10.87 -8.10 -21.76
C ASN A 259 -10.49 -9.38 -22.55
N ASP A 260 -9.75 -10.29 -21.93
CA ASP A 260 -9.27 -11.52 -22.56
C ASP A 260 -10.12 -12.71 -22.08
N GLN A 261 -9.48 -13.76 -21.57
CA GLN A 261 -10.10 -14.99 -21.12
C GLN A 261 -9.82 -15.23 -19.62
N THR A 262 -9.17 -14.30 -18.93
CA THR A 262 -8.86 -14.44 -17.50
C THR A 262 -10.05 -14.00 -16.69
N TRP A 263 -10.49 -14.86 -15.78
CA TRP A 263 -11.55 -14.54 -14.84
C TRP A 263 -11.45 -15.43 -13.62
N SER A 264 -12.01 -14.93 -12.52
CA SER A 264 -12.29 -15.73 -11.32
C SER A 264 -13.72 -15.49 -10.87
N ARG A 265 -14.38 -16.53 -10.36
CA ARG A 265 -15.74 -16.52 -9.83
C ARG A 265 -15.75 -17.06 -8.41
N PHE A 266 -16.56 -16.43 -7.56
CA PHE A 266 -16.63 -16.67 -6.12
C PHE A 266 -18.05 -17.01 -5.70
N THR A 267 -18.19 -17.87 -4.69
CA THR A 267 -19.47 -18.08 -4.00
C THR A 267 -19.29 -17.97 -2.51
N TYR A 268 -20.31 -17.47 -1.83
CA TYR A 268 -20.26 -17.11 -0.41
C TYR A 268 -21.29 -17.90 0.42
N ASP A 269 -20.97 -18.11 1.69
CA ASP A 269 -21.95 -18.54 2.69
C ASP A 269 -22.85 -17.38 3.17
N GLU A 270 -23.77 -17.68 4.09
CA GLU A 270 -24.68 -16.70 4.69
C GLU A 270 -23.96 -15.61 5.51
N GLN A 271 -22.72 -15.86 5.94
CA GLN A 271 -21.90 -14.89 6.67
C GLN A 271 -21.03 -14.03 5.74
N GLY A 272 -21.02 -14.28 4.43
CA GLY A 272 -20.19 -13.56 3.46
C GLY A 272 -18.77 -14.07 3.30
N ARG A 273 -18.48 -15.26 3.84
CA ARG A 273 -17.20 -15.93 3.68
C ARG A 273 -17.17 -16.71 2.36
N CYS A 274 -16.08 -16.61 1.62
CA CYS A 274 -15.93 -17.25 0.31
C CYS A 274 -15.71 -18.76 0.47
N VAL A 275 -16.67 -19.58 0.04
CA VAL A 275 -16.62 -21.05 0.17
C VAL A 275 -16.11 -21.74 -1.09
N ASN A 276 -16.07 -21.04 -2.24
CA ASN A 276 -15.59 -21.60 -3.50
C ASN A 276 -14.98 -20.52 -4.38
N VAL A 277 -13.84 -20.84 -4.98
CA VAL A 277 -13.13 -20.06 -5.98
C VAL A 277 -13.04 -20.91 -7.24
N THR A 278 -13.40 -20.33 -8.38
CA THR A 278 -13.23 -20.96 -9.70
C THR A 278 -12.58 -20.01 -10.67
N GLY A 279 -11.49 -20.43 -11.32
CA GLY A 279 -10.79 -19.62 -12.31
C GLY A 279 -11.01 -20.10 -13.74
N ALA A 280 -10.57 -19.28 -14.69
CA ALA A 280 -10.50 -19.63 -16.10
C ALA A 280 -9.75 -20.96 -16.30
N GLU A 281 -10.27 -21.82 -17.17
CA GLU A 281 -9.69 -23.13 -17.51
C GLU A 281 -9.45 -24.08 -16.31
N GLY A 282 -10.07 -23.81 -15.16
CA GLY A 282 -9.90 -24.58 -13.93
C GLY A 282 -8.64 -24.24 -13.13
N TYR A 283 -7.90 -23.20 -13.54
CA TYR A 283 -6.77 -22.68 -12.76
C TYR A 283 -7.26 -22.08 -11.44
N TYR A 284 -6.49 -22.29 -10.37
CA TYR A 284 -6.75 -21.73 -9.04
C TYR A 284 -8.13 -22.07 -8.44
N ASN A 285 -8.72 -23.20 -8.83
CA ASN A 285 -9.94 -23.67 -8.17
C ASN A 285 -9.64 -24.08 -6.72
N ALA A 286 -10.47 -23.61 -5.79
CA ALA A 286 -10.36 -23.95 -4.38
C ALA A 286 -11.73 -23.96 -3.70
N THR A 287 -11.92 -24.89 -2.75
CA THR A 287 -13.07 -24.88 -1.83
C THR A 287 -12.60 -24.64 -0.41
N LEU A 288 -13.35 -23.84 0.35
CA LEU A 288 -13.03 -23.48 1.72
C LEU A 288 -14.15 -23.95 2.66
N ASP A 289 -13.76 -24.67 3.71
CA ASP A 289 -14.63 -25.11 4.79
C ASP A 289 -14.15 -24.50 6.12
N TYR A 290 -15.07 -23.84 6.82
CA TYR A 290 -14.76 -23.06 8.02
C TYR A 290 -15.27 -23.77 9.27
N GLY A 291 -14.35 -24.28 10.09
CA GLY A 291 -14.62 -24.83 11.41
C GLY A 291 -14.33 -23.84 12.55
N ASP A 292 -14.45 -24.31 13.79
CA ASP A 292 -14.11 -23.51 14.98
C ASP A 292 -12.58 -23.40 15.11
N GLY A 293 -12.05 -22.17 14.96
CA GLY A 293 -10.61 -21.87 15.01
C GLY A 293 -9.77 -22.55 13.92
N CYS A 294 -10.39 -23.04 12.84
CA CYS A 294 -9.71 -23.77 11.78
C CYS A 294 -10.41 -23.61 10.43
N THR A 295 -9.65 -23.35 9.38
CA THR A 295 -10.12 -23.34 7.99
C THR A 295 -9.44 -24.44 7.20
N THR A 296 -10.22 -25.22 6.46
CA THR A 296 -9.72 -26.23 5.51
C THR A 296 -9.87 -25.71 4.09
N VAL A 297 -8.77 -25.54 3.37
CA VAL A 297 -8.73 -25.16 1.96
C VAL A 297 -8.37 -26.38 1.13
N THR A 298 -9.18 -26.71 0.12
CA THR A 298 -8.89 -27.79 -0.83
C THR A 298 -8.72 -27.20 -2.22
N ASP A 299 -7.51 -27.30 -2.77
CA ASP A 299 -7.16 -26.77 -4.09
C ASP A 299 -6.52 -27.84 -4.99
N GLY A 300 -5.95 -27.44 -6.13
CA GLY A 300 -5.23 -28.34 -7.03
C GLY A 300 -3.93 -28.95 -6.46
N LYS A 301 -3.41 -28.43 -5.33
CA LYS A 301 -2.23 -28.96 -4.63
C LYS A 301 -2.61 -29.93 -3.51
N GLY A 302 -3.82 -29.81 -2.96
CA GLY A 302 -4.39 -30.74 -1.99
C GLY A 302 -5.09 -30.01 -0.85
N ILE A 303 -5.06 -30.60 0.35
CA ILE A 303 -5.74 -30.06 1.52
C ILE A 303 -4.75 -29.26 2.39
N HIS A 304 -5.00 -27.97 2.53
CA HIS A 304 -4.33 -27.06 3.46
C HIS A 304 -5.23 -26.80 4.66
N ARG A 305 -4.65 -26.67 5.87
CA ARG A 305 -5.39 -26.27 7.07
C ARG A 305 -4.71 -25.14 7.81
N TYR A 306 -5.50 -24.14 8.19
CA TYR A 306 -5.07 -22.96 8.91
C TYR A 306 -5.76 -22.95 10.26
N TYR A 307 -5.00 -23.02 11.35
CA TYR A 307 -5.49 -22.96 12.72
C TYR A 307 -5.13 -21.60 13.29
N TYR A 308 -6.08 -20.93 13.92
CA TYR A 308 -5.90 -19.57 14.42
C TYR A 308 -6.55 -19.37 15.78
N ASP A 309 -6.04 -18.38 16.52
CA ASP A 309 -6.58 -17.99 17.81
C ASP A 309 -7.83 -17.09 17.67
N PRO A 310 -8.54 -16.77 18.77
CA PRO A 310 -9.72 -15.90 18.73
C PRO A 310 -9.46 -14.47 18.25
N ASP A 311 -8.20 -14.02 18.21
CA ASP A 311 -7.79 -12.71 17.70
C ASP A 311 -7.28 -12.81 16.24
N GLY A 312 -7.51 -13.96 15.60
CA GLY A 312 -7.21 -14.23 14.19
C GLY A 312 -5.71 -14.33 13.89
N ASN A 313 -4.85 -14.61 14.88
CA ASN A 313 -3.45 -14.95 14.60
C ASN A 313 -3.38 -16.42 14.15
N ILE A 314 -2.77 -16.69 13.00
CA ILE A 314 -2.51 -18.06 12.56
C ILE A 314 -1.49 -18.69 13.51
N LEU A 315 -1.90 -19.74 14.21
CA LEU A 315 -1.05 -20.52 15.13
C LEU A 315 -0.36 -21.67 14.43
N ARG A 316 -1.00 -22.24 13.40
CA ARG A 316 -0.47 -23.39 12.65
C ARG A 316 -1.01 -23.43 11.22
N GLU A 317 -0.12 -23.70 10.29
CA GLU A 317 -0.42 -24.08 8.91
C GLU A 317 -0.04 -25.54 8.70
N ALA A 318 -0.94 -26.33 8.11
CA ALA A 318 -0.68 -27.70 7.69
C ALA A 318 -0.81 -27.80 6.17
N ALA A 319 0.25 -28.25 5.51
CA ALA A 319 0.28 -28.46 4.07
C ALA A 319 -0.27 -29.85 3.67
N PRO A 320 -0.54 -30.09 2.37
CA PRO A 320 -1.10 -31.35 1.89
C PRO A 320 -0.26 -32.59 2.19
N ASP A 321 1.06 -32.45 2.29
CA ASP A 321 2.00 -33.53 2.65
C ASP A 321 2.06 -33.80 4.17
N GLY A 322 1.27 -33.08 4.97
CA GLY A 322 1.25 -33.17 6.42
C GLY A 322 2.33 -32.35 7.13
N SER A 323 3.21 -31.67 6.38
CA SER A 323 4.19 -30.75 6.95
C SER A 323 3.48 -29.58 7.64
N THR A 324 4.00 -29.13 8.79
CA THR A 324 3.37 -28.06 9.57
C THR A 324 4.32 -26.94 9.92
N THR A 325 3.88 -25.71 9.71
CA THR A 325 4.52 -24.50 10.23
C THR A 325 3.73 -24.00 11.42
N MET A 326 4.38 -23.65 12.53
CA MET A 326 3.72 -23.08 13.71
C MET A 326 4.23 -21.68 14.01
N TYR A 327 3.39 -20.86 14.62
CA TYR A 327 3.68 -19.47 14.95
C TYR A 327 3.29 -19.15 16.39
N GLU A 328 4.12 -18.31 17.01
CA GLU A 328 3.86 -17.75 18.34
C GLU A 328 3.75 -16.23 18.22
N TRP A 329 2.81 -15.62 18.94
CA TRP A 329 2.48 -14.20 18.84
C TRP A 329 2.43 -13.56 20.23
N ASP A 330 2.73 -12.28 20.33
CA ASP A 330 2.50 -11.49 21.54
C ASP A 330 1.09 -10.90 21.59
N GLU A 331 0.77 -10.17 22.67
CA GLU A 331 -0.53 -9.50 22.86
C GLU A 331 -0.79 -8.34 21.87
N PHE A 332 0.23 -7.93 21.13
CA PHE A 332 0.20 -6.85 20.13
C PHE A 332 0.28 -7.38 18.69
N HIS A 333 0.12 -8.69 18.48
CA HIS A 333 0.17 -9.36 17.18
C HIS A 333 1.54 -9.32 16.49
N HIS A 334 2.63 -9.12 17.24
CA HIS A 334 3.98 -9.32 16.72
C HIS A 334 4.34 -10.81 16.78
N LEU A 335 4.94 -11.31 15.69
CA LEU A 335 5.42 -12.70 15.60
C LEU A 335 6.62 -12.88 16.54
N LEU A 336 6.54 -13.77 17.53
CA LEU A 336 7.61 -14.09 18.48
C LEU A 336 8.49 -15.26 18.01
N ALA A 337 7.88 -16.28 17.40
CA ALA A 337 8.60 -17.44 16.89
C ALA A 337 7.91 -18.07 15.68
N ARG A 338 8.72 -18.64 14.78
CA ARG A 338 8.26 -19.46 13.65
C ARG A 338 8.96 -20.82 13.68
N HIS A 339 8.17 -21.88 13.77
CA HIS A 339 8.64 -23.25 13.72
C HIS A 339 8.38 -23.82 12.34
N SER A 340 9.44 -24.14 11.60
CA SER A 340 9.30 -24.80 10.29
C SER A 340 8.96 -26.29 10.45
N PRO A 341 8.48 -26.96 9.39
CA PRO A 341 8.22 -28.40 9.42
C PRO A 341 9.45 -29.26 9.75
N ALA A 342 10.65 -28.76 9.50
CA ALA A 342 11.90 -29.45 9.81
C ALA A 342 12.32 -29.33 11.29
N GLY A 343 11.50 -28.72 12.15
CA GLY A 343 11.81 -28.48 13.56
C GLY A 343 12.77 -27.31 13.80
N ARG A 344 13.13 -26.57 12.75
CA ARG A 344 13.92 -25.33 12.84
C ARG A 344 13.06 -24.19 13.37
N VAL A 345 13.62 -23.39 14.28
CA VAL A 345 12.88 -22.32 14.99
C VAL A 345 13.56 -20.98 14.80
N GLU A 346 12.87 -20.03 14.20
CA GLU A 346 13.28 -18.62 14.15
C GLU A 346 12.58 -17.86 15.28
N LYS A 347 13.25 -16.87 15.88
CA LYS A 347 12.72 -16.03 16.96
C LYS A 347 12.89 -14.56 16.67
N PHE A 348 11.95 -13.77 17.17
CA PHE A 348 11.90 -12.33 17.00
C PHE A 348 11.60 -11.69 18.36
N GLU A 349 12.34 -10.64 18.70
CA GLU A 349 12.13 -9.85 19.90
C GLU A 349 11.93 -8.39 19.50
N TYR A 350 11.04 -7.68 20.21
CA TYR A 350 10.67 -6.30 19.89
C TYR A 350 10.90 -5.37 21.09
N ASN A 351 11.18 -4.11 20.81
CA ASN A 351 11.26 -3.06 21.82
C ASN A 351 9.87 -2.84 22.44
N ALA A 352 9.73 -3.12 23.74
CA ALA A 352 8.48 -3.00 24.46
C ALA A 352 7.84 -1.60 24.44
N ALA A 353 8.62 -0.53 24.25
CA ALA A 353 8.11 0.84 24.18
C ALA A 353 7.63 1.25 22.78
N HIS A 354 8.16 0.63 21.71
CA HIS A 354 8.00 1.13 20.34
C HIS A 354 7.63 0.06 19.31
N GLY A 355 7.51 -1.21 19.68
CA GLY A 355 7.13 -2.31 18.78
C GLY A 355 8.13 -2.62 17.65
N GLN A 356 9.33 -2.03 17.69
CA GLN A 356 10.36 -2.23 16.65
C GLN A 356 11.18 -3.49 16.93
N LEU A 357 11.49 -4.28 15.89
CA LEU A 357 12.30 -5.49 16.01
C LEU A 357 13.67 -5.15 16.62
N SER A 358 13.99 -5.67 17.79
CA SER A 358 15.27 -5.45 18.47
C SER A 358 16.25 -6.60 18.28
N ARG A 359 15.75 -7.82 18.09
CA ARG A 359 16.58 -9.00 17.84
C ARG A 359 15.87 -9.98 16.93
N TYR A 360 16.63 -10.59 16.02
CA TYR A 360 16.22 -11.74 15.23
C TYR A 360 17.21 -12.88 15.44
N THR A 361 16.72 -14.06 15.76
CA THR A 361 17.52 -15.28 15.88
C THR A 361 17.07 -16.27 14.82
N ALA A 362 17.94 -16.60 13.87
CA ALA A 362 17.68 -17.63 12.89
C ALA A 362 17.75 -19.02 13.51
N ALA A 363 17.26 -20.01 12.76
CA ALA A 363 17.16 -21.39 13.21
C ALA A 363 18.47 -22.09 13.56
N ASP A 364 19.60 -21.62 13.04
CA ASP A 364 20.94 -22.12 13.37
C ASP A 364 21.55 -21.42 14.60
N GLY A 365 20.81 -20.51 15.23
CA GLY A 365 21.26 -19.72 16.37
C GLY A 365 21.99 -18.43 15.97
N ALA A 366 22.14 -18.14 14.67
CA ALA A 366 22.67 -16.87 14.21
C ALA A 366 21.76 -15.71 14.68
N GLU A 367 22.35 -14.71 15.33
CA GLU A 367 21.61 -13.60 15.94
C GLU A 367 21.96 -12.27 15.27
N TRP A 368 20.93 -11.50 14.92
CA TRP A 368 21.03 -10.11 14.50
C TRP A 368 20.41 -9.22 15.56
N GLN A 369 21.09 -8.13 15.90
CA GLN A 369 20.58 -7.10 16.81
C GLN A 369 20.37 -5.79 16.06
N TYR A 370 19.24 -5.14 16.33
CA TYR A 370 18.86 -3.89 15.71
C TYR A 370 18.74 -2.81 16.80
N ARG A 371 19.30 -1.64 16.55
CA ARG A 371 19.19 -0.48 17.44
C ARG A 371 18.68 0.71 16.67
N TYR A 372 17.94 1.56 17.37
CA TYR A 372 17.28 2.73 16.81
C TYR A 372 17.71 3.98 17.56
N ASP A 373 17.71 5.13 16.89
CA ASP A 373 17.96 6.44 17.48
C ASP A 373 16.72 6.93 18.26
N GLU A 374 16.82 8.11 18.89
CA GLU A 374 15.72 8.71 19.67
C GLU A 374 14.49 9.06 18.81
N ARG A 375 14.64 9.13 17.49
CA ARG A 375 13.53 9.34 16.54
C ARG A 375 12.91 8.03 16.07
N GLY A 376 13.45 6.89 16.51
CA GLY A 376 13.02 5.56 16.10
C GLY A 376 13.56 5.13 14.74
N LEU A 377 14.59 5.79 14.20
CA LEU A 377 15.23 5.40 12.94
C LEU A 377 16.33 4.37 13.20
N LEU A 378 16.51 3.41 12.29
CA LEU A 378 17.54 2.38 12.42
C LEU A 378 18.93 3.05 12.49
N SER A 379 19.68 2.74 13.54
CA SER A 379 20.99 3.34 13.79
C SER A 379 22.13 2.31 13.76
N ASN A 380 21.86 1.06 14.14
CA ASN A 380 22.85 0.00 14.09
C ASN A 380 22.23 -1.36 13.73
N ILE A 381 22.99 -2.16 12.99
CA ILE A 381 22.75 -3.59 12.83
C ILE A 381 24.02 -4.32 13.27
N THR A 382 23.89 -5.28 14.17
CA THR A 382 24.98 -6.19 14.56
C THR A 382 24.66 -7.58 14.05
N ASP A 383 25.59 -8.22 13.33
CA ASP A 383 25.43 -9.58 12.80
C ASP A 383 25.86 -10.65 13.82
N PRO A 384 25.68 -11.94 13.49
CA PRO A 384 26.05 -13.05 14.38
C PRO A 384 27.55 -13.15 14.68
N ALA A 385 28.41 -12.55 13.86
CA ALA A 385 29.85 -12.49 14.07
C ALA A 385 30.27 -11.30 14.95
N GLY A 386 29.31 -10.54 15.48
CA GLY A 386 29.53 -9.33 16.28
C GLY A 386 29.96 -8.12 15.45
N GLN A 387 29.91 -8.22 14.12
CA GLN A 387 30.23 -7.12 13.22
C GLN A 387 29.08 -6.14 13.22
N THR A 388 29.37 -4.84 13.35
CA THR A 388 28.34 -3.81 13.49
C THR A 388 28.43 -2.79 12.36
N TRP A 389 27.31 -2.59 11.67
CA TRP A 389 27.09 -1.49 10.74
C TRP A 389 26.38 -0.37 11.47
N THR A 390 26.85 0.86 11.27
CA THR A 390 26.20 2.04 11.86
C THR A 390 25.67 2.95 10.77
N GLN A 391 24.54 3.58 11.03
CA GLN A 391 23.86 4.50 10.13
C GLN A 391 23.56 5.80 10.87
N GLN A 392 23.81 6.92 10.21
CA GLN A 392 23.37 8.23 10.65
C GLN A 392 22.42 8.81 9.60
N CYS A 393 21.31 9.35 10.08
CA CYS A 393 20.30 9.99 9.23
C CYS A 393 20.25 11.50 9.47
N ASP A 394 20.01 12.28 8.42
CA ASP A 394 19.76 13.72 8.52
C ASP A 394 18.43 14.03 9.22
N GLU A 395 18.07 15.32 9.34
CA GLU A 395 16.82 15.76 9.97
C GLU A 395 15.54 15.22 9.28
N ARG A 396 15.63 14.89 7.99
CA ARG A 396 14.54 14.27 7.22
C ARG A 396 14.47 12.75 7.41
N GLY A 397 15.42 12.17 8.14
CA GLY A 397 15.51 10.73 8.35
C GLY A 397 16.19 9.97 7.20
N LEU A 398 16.77 10.68 6.23
CA LEU A 398 17.48 10.07 5.11
C LEU A 398 18.91 9.67 5.54
N PRO A 399 19.38 8.44 5.23
CA PRO A 399 20.72 8.01 5.61
C PRO A 399 21.80 8.84 4.94
N VAL A 400 22.67 9.51 5.70
CA VAL A 400 23.77 10.34 5.17
C VAL A 400 25.15 9.75 5.40
N SER A 401 25.30 8.86 6.38
CA SER A 401 26.54 8.13 6.65
C SER A 401 26.25 6.68 7.00
N LEU A 402 26.99 5.77 6.36
CA LEU A 402 26.94 4.32 6.58
C LEU A 402 28.37 3.86 6.87
N VAL A 403 28.62 3.32 8.05
CA VAL A 403 29.96 2.85 8.45
C VAL A 403 29.95 1.34 8.55
N SER A 404 30.87 0.69 7.83
CA SER A 404 31.07 -0.75 7.91
C SER A 404 31.75 -1.15 9.23
N PRO A 405 31.72 -2.44 9.59
CA PRO A 405 32.44 -2.95 10.75
C PRO A 405 33.97 -2.71 10.70
N GLN A 406 34.52 -2.54 9.50
CA GLN A 406 35.94 -2.23 9.27
C GLN A 406 36.25 -0.73 9.43
N GLY A 407 35.25 0.10 9.70
CA GLY A 407 35.37 1.55 9.79
C GLY A 407 35.32 2.27 8.44
N GLU A 408 34.95 1.58 7.36
CA GLU A 408 34.81 2.22 6.05
C GLU A 408 33.49 3.00 5.98
N GLU A 409 33.59 4.31 5.75
CA GLU A 409 32.43 5.19 5.64
C GLU A 409 31.99 5.35 4.17
N THR A 410 30.70 5.16 3.93
CA THR A 410 30.00 5.59 2.71
C THR A 410 29.06 6.74 3.05
N ARG A 411 29.22 7.88 2.38
CA ARG A 411 28.34 9.05 2.54
C ARG A 411 27.36 9.15 1.39
N LEU A 412 26.14 9.55 1.70
CA LEU A 412 25.07 9.77 0.74
C LEU A 412 24.66 11.25 0.76
N ALA A 413 24.54 11.85 -0.42
CA ALA A 413 24.05 13.21 -0.59
C ALA A 413 22.69 13.19 -1.27
N TYR A 414 21.82 14.12 -0.90
CA TYR A 414 20.46 14.23 -1.44
C TYR A 414 20.18 15.65 -1.91
N THR A 415 19.26 15.79 -2.85
CA THR A 415 18.62 17.07 -3.20
C THR A 415 17.74 17.55 -2.04
N ALA A 416 17.20 18.78 -2.13
CA ALA A 416 16.24 19.30 -1.15
C ALA A 416 14.97 18.43 -1.08
N GLN A 417 14.56 17.85 -2.22
CA GLN A 417 13.41 16.96 -2.37
C GLN A 417 13.69 15.51 -1.91
N GLY A 418 14.86 15.24 -1.32
CA GLY A 418 15.19 13.92 -0.77
C GLY A 418 15.63 12.88 -1.82
N LEU A 419 15.90 13.29 -3.05
CA LEU A 419 16.41 12.41 -4.10
C LEU A 419 17.92 12.22 -3.97
N LEU A 420 18.43 11.00 -4.10
CA LEU A 420 19.87 10.73 -4.02
C LEU A 420 20.63 11.48 -5.12
N SER A 421 21.58 12.33 -4.78
CA SER A 421 22.40 13.12 -5.73
C SER A 421 23.86 12.64 -5.81
N GLY A 422 24.32 11.89 -4.81
CA GLY A 422 25.65 11.31 -4.85
C GLY A 422 25.95 10.26 -3.78
N ILE A 423 26.90 9.39 -4.10
CA ILE A 423 27.49 8.41 -3.19
C ILE A 423 28.98 8.67 -3.13
N PHE A 424 29.56 8.71 -1.92
CA PHE A 424 30.97 9.00 -1.69
C PHE A 424 31.63 7.92 -0.82
N ARG A 425 32.89 7.59 -1.10
CA ARG A 425 33.75 6.78 -0.22
C ARG A 425 35.10 7.48 -0.09
N GLN A 426 35.57 7.72 1.14
CA GLN A 426 36.82 8.46 1.39
C GLN A 426 36.89 9.78 0.60
N ASP A 427 35.76 10.52 0.57
CA ASP A 427 35.57 11.77 -0.19
C ASP A 427 35.61 11.65 -1.74
N GLU A 428 35.85 10.45 -2.29
CA GLU A 428 35.73 10.19 -3.72
C GLU A 428 34.27 9.95 -4.12
N ARG A 429 33.79 10.68 -5.13
CA ARG A 429 32.45 10.48 -5.71
C ARG A 429 32.41 9.15 -6.46
N ARG A 430 31.58 8.23 -5.99
CA ARG A 430 31.34 6.90 -6.58
C ARG A 430 30.18 6.90 -7.57
N LEU A 431 29.21 7.78 -7.35
CA LEU A 431 28.04 7.97 -8.19
C LEU A 431 27.57 9.42 -8.09
N GLY A 432 27.09 9.96 -9.20
CA GLY A 432 26.40 11.21 -9.28
C GLY A 432 25.07 11.07 -9.99
N ILE A 433 24.02 11.71 -9.47
CA ILE A 433 22.71 11.75 -10.12
C ILE A 433 22.25 13.21 -10.16
N GLU A 434 21.87 13.66 -11.34
CA GLU A 434 21.21 14.94 -11.57
C GLU A 434 19.82 14.67 -12.12
N TYR A 435 18.90 15.59 -11.83
CA TYR A 435 17.48 15.44 -12.12
C TYR A 435 17.00 16.59 -12.99
N ASP A 436 16.04 16.30 -13.87
CA ASP A 436 15.37 17.34 -14.62
C ASP A 436 14.40 18.17 -13.73
N HIS A 437 13.74 19.15 -14.33
CA HIS A 437 12.77 20.01 -13.65
C HIS A 437 11.50 19.30 -13.13
N HIS A 438 11.28 18.04 -13.51
CA HIS A 438 10.22 17.17 -12.98
C HIS A 438 10.77 16.10 -12.03
N ASN A 439 12.00 16.28 -11.51
CA ASN A 439 12.63 15.37 -10.57
C ASN A 439 12.89 13.96 -11.12
N ARG A 440 13.06 13.81 -12.44
CA ARG A 440 13.40 12.53 -13.09
C ARG A 440 14.91 12.44 -13.34
N PRO A 441 15.56 11.28 -13.16
CA PRO A 441 17.01 11.15 -13.37
C PRO A 441 17.43 11.53 -14.79
N GLU A 442 18.08 12.69 -14.96
CA GLU A 442 18.52 13.20 -16.25
C GLU A 442 19.95 12.78 -16.55
N THR A 443 20.87 12.92 -15.58
CA THR A 443 22.29 12.60 -15.76
C THR A 443 22.76 11.66 -14.66
N LEU A 444 23.43 10.58 -15.06
CA LEU A 444 24.14 9.66 -14.17
C LEU A 444 25.64 9.76 -14.44
N THR A 445 26.42 10.15 -13.44
CA THR A 445 27.88 10.23 -13.51
C THR A 445 28.50 9.07 -12.73
N ASP A 446 29.32 8.26 -13.39
CA ASP A 446 30.03 7.16 -12.71
C ASP A 446 31.31 7.63 -12.00
N VAL A 447 31.99 6.69 -11.33
CA VAL A 447 33.25 6.94 -10.62
C VAL A 447 34.37 7.51 -11.51
N MET A 448 34.34 7.25 -12.82
CA MET A 448 35.35 7.76 -13.76
C MET A 448 34.96 9.12 -14.33
N GLY A 449 33.86 9.72 -13.87
CA GLY A 449 33.32 10.97 -14.41
C GLY A 449 32.61 10.79 -15.74
N ARG A 450 32.26 9.56 -16.15
CA ARG A 450 31.54 9.30 -17.39
C ARG A 450 30.05 9.49 -17.18
N GLU A 451 29.41 10.18 -18.11
CA GLU A 451 28.01 10.57 -18.01
C GLU A 451 27.09 9.75 -18.91
N HIS A 452 25.93 9.40 -18.37
CA HIS A 452 24.79 8.88 -19.11
C HIS A 452 23.63 9.87 -18.97
N HIS A 453 23.02 10.26 -20.09
CA HIS A 453 21.88 11.18 -20.09
C HIS A 453 20.61 10.49 -20.53
N THR A 454 19.49 10.81 -19.89
CA THR A 454 18.15 10.33 -20.24
C THR A 454 17.22 11.51 -20.48
N GLU A 455 16.53 11.51 -21.61
CA GLU A 455 15.45 12.45 -21.95
C GLU A 455 14.11 11.71 -21.87
N TYR A 456 13.09 12.39 -21.37
CA TYR A 456 11.76 11.83 -21.14
C TYR A 456 10.69 12.54 -21.98
N SER A 457 9.61 11.81 -22.27
CA SER A 457 8.38 12.35 -22.83
C SER A 457 7.61 13.20 -21.81
N GLY A 458 6.51 13.79 -22.27
CA GLY A 458 5.54 14.48 -21.41
C GLY A 458 4.77 13.58 -20.44
N HIS A 459 4.86 12.26 -20.59
CA HIS A 459 4.20 11.25 -19.75
C HIS A 459 5.22 10.40 -18.96
N ASP A 460 6.38 10.97 -18.67
CA ASP A 460 7.44 10.38 -17.83
C ASP A 460 8.10 9.10 -18.37
N LEU A 461 7.84 8.75 -19.62
CA LEU A 461 8.53 7.66 -20.30
C LEU A 461 9.88 8.12 -20.87
N PRO A 462 10.98 7.38 -20.67
CA PRO A 462 12.25 7.72 -21.29
C PRO A 462 12.14 7.54 -22.81
N VAL A 463 12.54 8.55 -23.59
CA VAL A 463 12.45 8.56 -25.06
C VAL A 463 13.82 8.56 -25.73
N LYS A 464 14.87 8.94 -25.01
CA LYS A 464 16.22 8.93 -25.52
C LYS A 464 17.23 8.76 -24.40
N MET A 465 18.21 7.89 -24.61
CA MET A 465 19.33 7.71 -23.70
C MET A 465 20.65 7.90 -24.45
N ARG A 466 21.63 8.54 -23.84
CA ARG A 466 22.98 8.77 -24.38
C ARG A 466 24.02 8.28 -23.39
N GLY A 467 24.96 7.47 -23.86
CA GLY A 467 26.11 7.04 -23.07
C GLY A 467 27.35 7.92 -23.30
N PRO A 468 28.42 7.70 -22.53
CA PRO A 468 29.62 8.54 -22.52
C PRO A 468 30.42 8.51 -23.84
N GLY A 469 30.21 7.50 -24.69
CA GLY A 469 30.83 7.38 -26.01
C GLY A 469 30.04 8.04 -27.15
N GLY A 470 29.01 8.86 -26.86
CA GLY A 470 28.13 9.47 -27.86
C GLY A 470 27.11 8.51 -28.50
N GLN A 471 27.16 7.22 -28.13
CA GLN A 471 26.17 6.22 -28.48
C GLN A 471 24.82 6.63 -27.89
N SER A 472 23.76 6.51 -28.68
CA SER A 472 22.41 6.85 -28.23
C SER A 472 21.41 5.78 -28.64
N VAL A 473 20.34 5.68 -27.84
CA VAL A 473 19.15 4.91 -28.18
C VAL A 473 17.94 5.82 -28.07
N ARG A 474 17.03 5.75 -29.04
CA ARG A 474 15.68 6.31 -28.95
C ARG A 474 14.68 5.22 -28.66
N LEU A 475 13.68 5.50 -27.84
CA LEU A 475 12.66 4.56 -27.40
C LEU A 475 11.29 5.03 -27.89
N GLN A 476 10.47 4.10 -28.37
CA GLN A 476 9.12 4.35 -28.84
C GLN A 476 8.13 3.53 -28.03
N TRP A 477 7.05 4.15 -27.58
CA TRP A 477 6.06 3.55 -26.70
C TRP A 477 4.69 3.49 -27.37
N GLN A 478 3.95 2.41 -27.12
CA GLN A 478 2.54 2.27 -27.48
C GLN A 478 1.66 2.35 -26.21
N GLN A 479 0.36 2.06 -26.35
CA GLN A 479 -0.60 2.06 -25.24
C GLN A 479 -0.17 1.14 -24.09
N HIS A 480 -0.60 1.46 -22.86
CA HIS A 480 -0.20 0.78 -21.61
C HIS A 480 1.32 0.79 -21.38
N HIS A 481 2.00 1.85 -21.86
CA HIS A 481 3.45 2.04 -21.70
C HIS A 481 4.28 0.84 -22.18
N LYS A 482 3.79 0.08 -23.18
CA LYS A 482 4.56 -1.02 -23.79
C LYS A 482 5.58 -0.45 -24.77
N LEU A 483 6.82 -0.97 -24.73
CA LEU A 483 7.88 -0.53 -25.64
C LEU A 483 7.61 -1.07 -27.04
N SER A 484 7.25 -0.22 -27.99
CA SER A 484 6.95 -0.61 -29.38
C SER A 484 8.18 -0.68 -30.28
N GLY A 485 9.28 -0.05 -29.88
CA GLY A 485 10.53 -0.10 -30.65
C GLY A 485 11.66 0.69 -30.02
N LEU A 486 12.85 0.48 -30.55
CA LEU A 486 14.04 1.25 -30.21
C LEU A 486 14.92 1.47 -31.45
N GLU A 487 15.64 2.59 -31.47
CA GLU A 487 16.59 2.94 -32.55
C GLU A 487 17.95 3.23 -31.92
N ARG A 488 18.97 2.42 -32.25
CA ARG A 488 20.33 2.59 -31.74
C ARG A 488 21.22 3.23 -32.79
N THR A 489 22.12 4.11 -32.35
CA THR A 489 23.13 4.69 -33.24
C THR A 489 23.99 3.60 -33.89
N GLY A 490 23.92 3.49 -35.22
CA GLY A 490 24.77 2.60 -36.01
C GLY A 490 24.28 1.15 -36.19
N THR A 491 23.18 0.73 -35.56
CA THR A 491 22.65 -0.65 -35.70
C THR A 491 21.22 -0.72 -36.23
N GLY A 492 20.55 0.42 -36.47
CA GLY A 492 19.20 0.49 -37.04
C GLY A 492 18.08 0.45 -35.99
N ALA A 493 16.84 0.38 -36.48
CA ALA A 493 15.63 0.34 -35.66
C ALA A 493 15.13 -1.10 -35.45
N GLU A 494 14.72 -1.41 -34.23
CA GLU A 494 14.08 -2.64 -33.80
C GLU A 494 12.64 -2.31 -33.39
N GLY A 495 11.68 -3.14 -33.80
CA GLY A 495 10.27 -3.01 -33.44
C GLY A 495 9.82 -4.22 -32.63
N PHE A 496 8.96 -3.99 -31.65
CA PHE A 496 8.44 -5.01 -30.75
C PHE A 496 6.93 -5.19 -30.96
N ARG A 497 6.49 -6.43 -31.00
CA ARG A 497 5.07 -6.79 -31.03
C ARG A 497 4.72 -7.64 -29.82
N TYR A 498 3.53 -7.42 -29.31
CA TYR A 498 3.00 -8.15 -28.17
C TYR A 498 1.77 -8.94 -28.58
N ASP A 499 1.52 -10.06 -27.93
CA ASP A 499 0.24 -10.74 -28.01
C ASP A 499 -0.83 -9.96 -27.23
N ARG A 500 -2.07 -10.46 -27.29
CA ARG A 500 -3.20 -9.87 -26.56
C ARG A 500 -2.98 -9.84 -25.03
N HIS A 501 -2.21 -10.79 -24.51
CA HIS A 501 -1.87 -10.92 -23.08
C HIS A 501 -0.69 -10.03 -22.66
N GLY A 502 -0.10 -9.28 -23.60
CA GLY A 502 1.05 -8.43 -23.35
C GLY A 502 2.40 -9.14 -23.29
N ASN A 503 2.48 -10.39 -23.72
CA ASN A 503 3.74 -11.09 -23.87
C ASN A 503 4.46 -10.63 -25.14
N LEU A 504 5.77 -10.43 -25.07
CA LEU A 504 6.58 -10.07 -26.23
C LEU A 504 6.65 -11.25 -27.21
N LEU A 505 6.20 -11.03 -28.46
CA LEU A 505 6.18 -12.03 -29.52
C LEU A 505 7.43 -11.98 -30.42
N ALA A 506 7.82 -10.77 -30.82
CA ALA A 506 8.91 -10.54 -31.78
C ALA A 506 9.40 -9.11 -31.70
#